data_AF-A0A1A8N0T6-F1
#
_entry.id   AF-A0A1A8N0T6-F1
#
_cell.length_a   1.000
_cell.length_b   1.000
_cell.length_c   1.000
_cell.angle_alpha   90.00
_cell.angle_beta   90.00
_cell.angle_gamma   90.00
#
_symmetry.space_group_name_H-M   'P 1'
#
loop_
_entity.id
_entity.type
_entity.pdbx_description
1 polymer ?
#
loop_
_entity_poly.entity_id
_entity_poly.type
_entity_poly.pdbx_seq_one_letter_code
_entity_poly.pdbx_strand_id
1 'polypeptide(L)'
;EKGGLVEVINKKIWREITKGLNLPTSITSAAFTLRTQYMKYLYPYECEKRGLSSPDELQAAIDSNRREGRKQNYGSVIFSYTPSALS
;
A
#
# COMPACT_ATOMS: atom_id res chain seq x y z
N GLU A 1 -8.22 18.40 6.15
CA GLU A 1 -6.95 17.94 6.76
C GLU A 1 -6.84 16.44 6.52
N LYS A 2 -5.82 15.93 5.81
CA LYS A 2 -5.66 14.50 5.55
C LYS A 2 -4.89 13.91 6.74
N GLY A 3 -5.45 12.94 7.47
CA GLY A 3 -4.99 12.47 8.78
C GLY A 3 -3.64 11.72 8.78
N GLY A 4 -2.57 12.37 8.32
CA GLY A 4 -1.21 11.86 8.35
C GLY A 4 -0.90 10.74 7.35
N LEU A 5 0.28 10.16 7.49
CA LEU A 5 0.79 9.09 6.62
C LEU A 5 -0.05 7.80 6.71
N VAL A 6 -0.54 7.47 7.91
CA VAL A 6 -1.35 6.27 8.17
C VAL A 6 -2.63 6.29 7.34
N GLU A 7 -3.28 7.44 7.27
CA GLU A 7 -4.52 7.57 6.51
C GLU A 7 -4.28 7.47 5.00
N VAL A 8 -3.14 7.95 4.50
CA VAL A 8 -2.75 7.76 3.09
C VAL A 8 -2.54 6.27 2.76
N ILE A 9 -1.95 5.52 3.68
CA ILE A 9 -1.71 4.07 3.53
C ILE A 9 -3.03 3.30 3.60
N ASN A 10 -3.88 3.58 4.60
CA ASN A 10 -5.17 2.91 4.80
C ASN A 10 -6.17 3.22 3.68
N LYS A 11 -6.29 4.49 3.26
CA LYS A 11 -7.19 4.90 2.17
C LYS A 11 -6.63 4.62 0.77
N LYS A 12 -5.36 4.18 0.67
CA LYS A 12 -4.67 3.88 -0.60
C LYS A 12 -4.72 5.02 -1.62
N ILE A 13 -4.68 6.27 -1.17
CA ILE A 13 -4.82 7.46 -2.03
C ILE A 13 -3.51 7.94 -2.68
N TRP A 14 -2.52 7.05 -2.83
CA TRP A 14 -1.20 7.39 -3.38
C TRP A 14 -1.24 8.03 -4.77
N ARG A 15 -2.18 7.62 -5.63
CA ARG A 15 -2.39 8.24 -6.96
C ARG A 15 -2.76 9.72 -6.88
N GLU A 16 -3.57 10.09 -5.90
CA GLU A 16 -3.96 11.48 -5.69
C GLU A 16 -2.80 12.30 -5.13
N ILE A 17 -1.97 11.69 -4.27
CA ILE A 17 -0.76 12.32 -3.73
C ILE A 17 0.25 12.58 -4.86
N THR A 18 0.54 11.59 -5.71
CA THR A 18 1.48 11.77 -6.82
C THR A 18 0.98 12.80 -7.83
N LYS A 19 -0.34 12.81 -8.11
CA LYS A 19 -0.97 13.84 -8.95
C LYS A 19 -0.86 15.24 -8.36
N GLY A 20 -1.09 15.39 -7.05
CA GLY A 20 -0.95 16.68 -6.36
C GLY A 20 0.49 17.18 -6.25
N LEU A 21 1.46 16.26 -6.29
CA LEU A 21 2.90 16.57 -6.32
C LEU A 21 3.47 16.74 -7.73
N ASN A 22 2.62 16.74 -8.78
CA ASN A 22 3.04 16.76 -10.18
C ASN A 22 4.06 15.67 -10.55
N LEU A 23 4.02 14.52 -9.88
CA LEU A 23 4.89 13.38 -10.17
C LEU A 23 4.28 12.50 -11.26
N PRO A 24 5.10 11.87 -12.13
CA PRO A 24 4.59 10.96 -13.15
C PRO A 24 3.88 9.77 -12.52
N THR A 25 2.64 9.50 -12.95
CA THR A 25 1.83 8.38 -12.47
C THR A 25 2.35 7.00 -12.92
N SER A 26 3.28 6.98 -13.87
CA SER A 26 3.96 5.78 -14.37
C SER A 26 5.03 5.25 -13.42
N ILE A 27 5.37 5.97 -12.35
CA ILE A 27 6.33 5.49 -11.35
C ILE A 27 5.63 4.49 -10.43
N THR A 28 5.74 3.20 -10.76
CA THR A 28 5.20 2.06 -9.98
C THR A 28 5.66 2.09 -8.51
N SER A 29 6.87 2.60 -8.24
CA SER A 29 7.46 2.70 -6.90
C SER A 29 7.15 4.00 -6.14
N ALA A 30 6.34 4.91 -6.71
CA ALA A 30 6.10 6.22 -6.11
C ALA A 30 5.50 6.12 -4.70
N ALA A 31 4.59 5.18 -4.46
CA ALA A 31 4.00 4.95 -3.15
C ALA A 31 5.05 4.53 -2.10
N PHE A 32 5.95 3.61 -2.47
CA PHE A 32 7.01 3.14 -1.58
C PHE A 32 8.03 4.25 -1.28
N THR A 33 8.45 4.97 -2.32
CA THR A 33 9.38 6.10 -2.19
C THR A 33 8.79 7.19 -1.32
N LEU A 34 7.56 7.65 -1.62
CA LEU A 34 6.89 8.70 -0.86
C LEU A 34 6.73 8.29 0.61
N ARG A 35 6.31 7.06 0.89
CA ARG A 35 6.20 6.57 2.26
C ARG A 35 7.54 6.61 2.99
N THR A 36 8.60 6.08 2.38
CA THR A 36 9.93 6.00 3.01
C THR A 36 10.50 7.40 3.27
N GLN A 37 10.36 8.29 2.29
CA GLN A 37 10.79 9.69 2.41
C GLN A 37 9.98 10.43 3.48
N TYR A 38 8.66 10.23 3.52
CA TYR A 38 7.78 10.83 4.51
C TYR A 38 8.13 10.35 5.93
N MET A 39 8.34 9.05 6.11
CA MET A 39 8.78 8.48 7.40
C MET A 39 10.11 9.09 7.88
N LYS A 40 11.04 9.33 6.96
CA LYS A 40 12.37 9.84 7.29
C LYS A 40 12.37 11.33 7.64
N TYR A 41 11.61 12.15 6.90
CA TYR A 41 11.73 13.62 6.98
C TYR A 41 10.52 14.32 7.60
N LEU A 42 9.31 13.78 7.45
CA LEU A 42 8.05 14.45 7.84
C LEU A 42 7.41 13.83 9.09
N TYR A 43 7.56 12.53 9.30
CA TYR A 43 6.99 11.84 10.45
C TYR A 43 7.44 12.35 11.83
N PRO A 44 8.74 12.66 12.09
CA PRO A 44 9.12 13.26 13.37
C PRO A 44 8.44 14.61 13.61
N TYR A 45 8.27 15.42 12.57
CA TYR A 45 7.57 16.70 12.65
C TYR A 45 6.06 16.51 12.89
N GLU A 46 5.43 15.56 12.23
CA GLU A 46 4.00 15.25 12.41
C GLU A 46 3.70 14.78 13.83
N CYS A 47 4.58 13.94 14.39
CA CYS A 47 4.48 13.43 15.74
C CYS A 47 4.60 14.56 16.77
N GLU A 48 5.57 15.46 16.60
CA GLU A 48 5.82 16.57 17.53
C GLU A 48 4.76 17.68 17.45
N LYS A 49 4.32 18.04 16.24
CA LYS A 49 3.40 19.16 16.03
C LYS A 49 1.93 18.81 16.13
N ARG A 50 1.54 17.61 15.71
CA ARG A 50 0.13 17.25 15.53
C ARG A 50 -0.29 15.95 16.20
N GLY A 51 0.65 15.06 16.54
CA GLY A 51 0.36 13.79 17.20
C GLY A 51 -0.67 12.93 16.45
N LEU A 52 -0.67 12.99 15.10
CA LEU A 52 -1.73 12.39 14.28
C LEU A 52 -1.70 10.86 14.25
N SER A 53 -0.55 10.23 14.52
CA SER A 53 -0.42 8.77 14.51
C SER A 53 0.80 8.30 15.30
N SER A 54 0.69 7.12 15.91
CA SER A 54 1.80 6.43 16.59
C SER A 54 2.59 5.53 15.64
N PRO A 55 3.89 5.28 15.90
CA PRO A 55 4.73 4.45 15.03
C PRO A 55 4.20 3.01 14.91
N ASP A 56 3.54 2.52 15.95
CA ASP A 56 2.88 1.21 15.98
C ASP A 56 1.70 1.14 15.00
N GLU A 57 0.85 2.17 14.99
CA GLU A 57 -0.31 2.29 14.12
C GLU A 57 0.10 2.42 12.64
N LEU A 58 1.18 3.17 12.40
CA LEU A 58 1.81 3.25 11.09
C LEU A 58 2.34 1.88 10.65
N GLN A 59 3.03 1.15 11.51
CA GLN A 59 3.55 -0.18 11.20
C GLN A 59 2.42 -1.19 10.92
N ALA A 60 1.30 -1.11 11.64
CA ALA A 60 0.13 -1.93 11.39
C ALA A 60 -0.51 -1.64 10.02
N ALA A 61 -0.67 -0.37 9.64
CA ALA A 61 -1.19 0.02 8.32
C ALA A 61 -0.28 -0.46 7.18
N ILE A 62 1.03 -0.40 7.41
CA ILE A 62 2.06 -0.90 6.49
C ILE A 62 1.95 -2.40 6.29
N ASP A 63 1.85 -3.16 7.38
CA ASP A 63 1.77 -4.62 7.34
C ASP A 63 0.49 -5.09 6.63
N SER A 64 -0.63 -4.43 6.92
CA SER A 64 -1.91 -4.63 6.24
C SER A 64 -1.78 -4.47 4.72
N ASN A 65 -1.09 -3.42 4.27
CA ASN A 65 -0.86 -3.18 2.84
C ASN A 65 0.08 -4.23 2.20
N ARG A 66 1.09 -4.72 2.94
CA ARG A 66 2.00 -5.79 2.47
C ARG A 66 1.28 -7.13 2.26
N ARG A 67 0.26 -7.41 3.06
CA ARG A 67 -0.48 -8.68 3.03
C ARG A 67 -1.36 -8.82 1.80
N GLU A 68 -1.92 -7.71 1.28
CA GLU A 68 -2.75 -7.73 0.07
C GLU A 68 -1.97 -8.00 -1.22
N GLY A 69 -0.71 -7.56 -1.31
CA GLY A 69 0.16 -7.84 -2.46
C GLY A 69 0.50 -9.32 -2.67
N ARG A 70 0.10 -10.19 -1.73
CA ARG A 70 0.36 -11.63 -1.75
C ARG A 70 -0.90 -12.50 -1.90
N LYS A 71 -2.05 -11.94 -2.31
CA LYS A 71 -3.10 -12.77 -2.88
C LYS A 71 -2.62 -13.29 -4.24
N GLN A 72 -1.84 -14.36 -4.17
CA GLN A 72 -1.51 -15.22 -5.27
C GLN A 72 -2.82 -15.67 -5.91
N ASN A 73 -3.13 -15.14 -7.10
CA ASN A 73 -4.18 -15.64 -7.97
C ASN A 73 -3.73 -16.93 -8.71
N TYR A 74 -2.90 -17.77 -8.08
CA TYR A 74 -2.54 -19.10 -8.62
C TYR A 74 -3.43 -20.18 -8.02
N GLY A 75 -4.72 -19.88 -7.86
CA GLY A 75 -5.68 -20.75 -7.19
C GLY A 75 -6.95 -20.97 -8.01
N SER A 76 -6.86 -21.20 -9.32
CA SER A 76 -8.00 -21.76 -10.09
C SER A 76 -7.64 -22.14 -11.53
N VAL A 77 -6.59 -22.94 -11.75
CA VAL A 77 -6.47 -23.75 -12.99
C VAL A 77 -5.98 -25.14 -12.58
N ILE A 78 -6.73 -25.81 -11.70
CA ILE A 78 -6.73 -27.27 -11.71
C ILE A 78 -7.60 -27.64 -12.91
N PHE A 79 -6.98 -27.81 -14.07
CA PHE A 79 -7.62 -28.51 -15.18
C PHE A 79 -7.89 -29.93 -14.68
N SER A 80 -9.13 -30.19 -14.28
CA SER A 80 -9.67 -31.53 -14.16
C SER A 80 -9.72 -32.14 -15.57
N TYR A 81 -8.61 -32.74 -16.00
CA TYR A 81 -8.60 -33.63 -17.15
C TYR A 81 -9.28 -34.94 -16.73
N THR A 82 -10.58 -35.04 -16.96
CA THR A 82 -11.25 -36.32 -17.13
C THR A 82 -11.28 -36.65 -18.62
N PRO A 83 -10.38 -37.49 -19.16
CA PRO A 83 -10.67 -38.18 -20.40
C PRO A 83 -11.65 -39.30 -20.07
N SER A 84 -12.87 -39.10 -20.56
CA SER A 84 -13.98 -40.02 -20.61
C SER A 84 -13.54 -41.45 -20.90
N ALA A 85 -14.16 -42.39 -20.18
CA ALA A 85 -14.27 -43.77 -20.58
C ALA A 85 -14.65 -43.86 -22.06
N LEU A 86 -13.81 -44.51 -22.86
CA LEU A 86 -14.20 -45.08 -24.13
C LEU A 86 -13.96 -46.58 -24.05
N SER A 87 -15.05 -47.28 -24.34
CA SER A 87 -15.26 -48.72 -24.41
C SER A 87 -14.32 -49.42 -25.39
#